data_AF-A0A1M3KNG2-F1
#
_entry.id   AF-A0A1M3KNG2-F1
#
_cell.length_a   1.000
_cell.length_b   1.000
_cell.length_c   1.000
_cell.angle_alpha   90.00
_cell.angle_beta   90.00
_cell.angle_gamma   90.00
#
_symmetry.space_group_name_H-M   'P 1'
#
loop_
_entity.id
_entity.type
_entity.pdbx_description
1 polymer ?
#
loop_
_entity_poly.entity_id
_entity_poly.type
_entity_poly.pdbx_seq_one_letter_code
_entity_poly.pdbx_strand_id
1 'polypeptide(L)' 'METRTMSYEPRMQDQPKLDERFILHLPADMKRSLMEKAGRSRRSAADLAREGISRVLDTAA' A
#
# COMPACT_ATOMS: atom_id res chain seq x y z
N MET A 1 -50.02 -19.69 1.83
CA MET A 1 -48.64 -20.19 1.76
C MET A 1 -47.81 -19.11 1.08
N GLU A 2 -47.07 -18.31 1.85
CA GLU A 2 -46.32 -17.17 1.32
C GLU A 2 -44.89 -17.60 0.97
N THR A 3 -44.50 -17.35 -0.28
CA THR A 3 -43.15 -17.62 -0.81
C THR A 3 -42.18 -16.57 -0.30
N ARG A 4 -41.33 -16.94 0.66
CA ARG A 4 -40.19 -16.12 1.08
C ARG A 4 -39.14 -16.11 -0.03
N THR A 5 -39.01 -14.99 -0.74
CA THR A 5 -37.87 -14.72 -1.62
C THR A 5 -36.61 -14.62 -0.77
N MET A 6 -35.74 -15.62 -0.85
CA MET A 6 -34.38 -15.51 -0.32
C MET A 6 -33.61 -14.52 -1.19
N SER A 7 -33.39 -13.32 -0.66
CA SER A 7 -32.50 -12.32 -1.25
C SER A 7 -31.06 -12.85 -1.15
N TYR A 8 -30.51 -13.36 -2.26
CA TYR A 8 -29.08 -13.63 -2.36
C TYR A 8 -28.38 -12.29 -2.57
N GLU A 9 -27.87 -11.68 -1.49
CA GLU A 9 -26.95 -10.55 -1.63
C GLU A 9 -25.56 -11.11 -1.97
N PRO A 10 -24.98 -10.77 -3.13
CA PRO A 10 -23.62 -11.13 -3.44
C PRO A 10 -22.71 -10.48 -2.41
N ARG A 11 -21.97 -11.29 -1.64
CA ARG A 11 -20.91 -10.78 -0.78
C ARG A 11 -19.92 -10.08 -1.68
N MET A 12 -19.94 -8.74 -1.64
CA MET A 12 -18.99 -7.91 -2.34
C MET A 12 -17.60 -8.44 -2.00
N GLN A 13 -16.90 -8.90 -3.05
CA GLN A 13 -15.52 -9.36 -3.00
C GLN A 13 -14.70 -8.37 -2.18
N ASP A 14 -13.82 -8.91 -1.33
CA ASP A 14 -12.89 -8.19 -0.46
C ASP A 14 -12.40 -6.89 -1.12
N GLN A 15 -13.04 -5.77 -0.78
CA GLN A 15 -12.45 -4.47 -1.05
C GLN A 15 -11.11 -4.49 -0.31
N PRO A 16 -9.98 -4.30 -1.02
CA PRO A 16 -8.69 -4.23 -0.34
C PRO A 16 -8.83 -3.12 0.70
N LYS A 17 -8.66 -3.47 1.97
CA LYS A 17 -8.70 -2.49 3.05
C LYS A 17 -7.57 -1.52 2.75
N LEU A 18 -7.91 -0.29 2.39
CA LEU A 18 -6.98 0.81 2.06
C LEU A 18 -5.92 1.07 3.16
N ASP A 19 -6.07 0.45 4.34
CA ASP A 19 -5.20 0.51 5.51
C ASP A 19 -4.30 -0.72 5.71
N GLU A 20 -3.94 -1.45 4.66
CA GLU A 20 -2.89 -2.48 4.79
C GLU A 20 -1.52 -1.81 5.05
N ARG A 21 -1.21 -1.68 6.34
CA ARG A 21 0.11 -1.26 6.81
C ARG A 21 1.06 -2.45 6.70
N PHE A 22 2.17 -2.25 5.99
CA PHE A 22 3.27 -3.21 5.96
C PHE A 22 4.53 -2.60 6.58
N ILE A 23 5.38 -3.46 7.14
CA ILE A 23 6.66 -3.07 7.72
C ILE A 23 7.75 -3.35 6.69
N LEU A 24 8.44 -2.30 6.24
CA LEU A 24 9.58 -2.43 5.35
C LEU A 24 10.87 -2.54 6.16
N HIS A 25 11.50 -3.72 6.14
CA HIS A 25 12.82 -3.92 6.72
C HIS A 25 13.89 -3.57 5.68
N LEU A 26 14.75 -2.62 6.01
CA LEU A 26 15.84 -2.15 5.14
C LEU A 26 17.20 -2.34 5.83
N PRO A 27 18.26 -2.65 5.05
CA PRO A 27 19.63 -2.46 5.49
C PRO A 27 19.87 -1.05 6.07
N ALA A 28 20.76 -0.94 7.06
CA ALA A 28 20.95 0.30 7.84
C ALA A 28 21.42 1.48 6.97
N ASP A 29 22.28 1.22 6.00
CA ASP A 29 22.75 2.15 4.99
C ASP A 29 21.61 2.65 4.09
N MET A 30 20.76 1.74 3.58
CA MET A 30 19.59 2.11 2.78
C MET A 30 18.59 2.94 3.58
N LYS A 31 18.33 2.56 4.83
CA LYS A 31 17.47 3.32 5.74
C LYS A 31 18.02 4.74 5.95
N ARG A 32 19.34 4.87 6.20
CA ARG A 32 19.98 6.17 6.38
C ARG A 32 19.82 7.04 5.13
N SER A 33 20.14 6.52 3.95
CA SER A 33 19.99 7.26 2.68
C SER A 33 18.55 7.69 2.41
N LEU A 34 17.57 6.83 2.70
CA LEU A 34 16.15 7.15 2.56
C LEU A 34 15.73 8.28 3.50
N MET A 35 16.16 8.23 4.77
CA MET A 35 15.86 9.26 5.77
C MET A 35 16.53 10.60 5.44
N GLU A 36 17.78 10.59 4.96
CA GLU A 36 18.46 11.80 4.51
C GLU A 36 17.72 12.46 3.34
N LYS A 37 17.27 11.67 2.37
CA LYS A 37 16.49 12.16 1.22
C LYS A 37 15.12 12.69 1.66
N ALA A 38 14.46 12.02 2.62
CA ALA A 38 13.22 12.48 3.24
C ALA A 38 13.39 13.86 3.88
N GLY A 39 14.45 14.03 4.68
CA GLY A 39 14.77 15.30 5.33
C GLY A 39 15.01 16.45 4.35
N ARG A 40 15.77 16.21 3.26
CA ARG A 40 16.04 17.24 2.23
C ARG A 40 14.80 17.63 1.42
N SER A 41 13.88 16.68 1.22
CA SER A 41 12.69 16.88 0.37
C SER A 41 11.46 17.36 1.14
N ARG A 42 11.54 17.51 2.48
CA ARG A 42 10.39 17.77 3.37
C ARG A 42 9.24 16.77 3.18
N ARG A 43 9.57 15.52 2.81
CA ARG A 43 8.60 14.42 2.63
C ARG A 43 8.85 13.31 3.63
N SER A 44 7.86 12.46 3.87
CA SER A 44 8.06 11.30 4.73
C SER A 44 8.90 10.22 4.01
N ALA A 45 9.68 9.46 4.78
CA ALA A 45 10.41 8.31 4.24
C ALA A 45 9.46 7.25 3.66
N ALA A 46 8.25 7.12 4.22
CA ALA A 46 7.23 6.22 3.71
C ALA A 46 6.73 6.63 2.31
N ASP A 47 6.51 7.93 2.07
CA ASP A 47 6.06 8.41 0.77
C ASP A 47 7.15 8.24 -0.30
N LEU A 48 8.41 8.47 0.07
CA LEU A 48 9.54 8.21 -0.82
C LEU A 48 9.72 6.72 -1.12
N ALA A 49 9.50 5.85 -0.13
CA ALA A 49 9.55 4.40 -0.32
C ALA A 49 8.43 3.94 -1.27
N ARG A 50 7.19 4.42 -1.07
CA ARG A 50 6.05 4.13 -1.95
C ARG A 50 6.34 4.56 -3.39
N GLU A 51 6.79 5.80 -3.59
CA GLU A 51 7.16 6.31 -4.91
C GLU A 51 8.27 5.49 -5.58
N GLY A 52 9.30 5.13 -4.81
CA GLY A 52 10.39 4.29 -5.30
C GLY A 52 9.89 2.91 -5.77
N ILE A 53 9.04 2.27 -4.97
CA ILE A 53 8.43 0.98 -5.30
C ILE A 53 7.55 1.12 -6.56
N SER A 54 6.66 2.11 -6.63
CA SER A 54 5.80 2.34 -7.80
C SER A 54 6.62 2.50 -9.08
N ARG A 55 7.67 3.34 -9.07
CA ARG A 55 8.53 3.54 -10.24
C ARG A 55 9.21 2.26 -10.73
N VAL A 56 9.68 1.43 -9.80
CA VAL A 56 10.32 0.15 -10.15
C VAL A 56 9.31 -0.80 -10.78
N LEU A 57 8.09 -0.88 -10.23
CA LEU A 57 7.03 -1.72 -10.77
C LEU A 57 6.56 -1.23 -12.14
N ASP A 58 6.41 0.09 -12.33
CA ASP A 58 6.03 0.68 -13.62
C ASP A 58 7.09 0.47 -14.71
N THR A 59 8.37 0.35 -14.32
CA THR A 59 9.48 0.07 -15.26
C THR A 59 9.53 -1.42 -15.65
N ALA A 60 8.97 -2.30 -14.82
CA ALA A 60 8.96 -3.74 -15.04
C ALA A 60 7.72 -4.25 -15.82
N ALA A 61 6.80 -3.34 -16.19
CA ALA A 61 5.59 -3.59 -16.96
C ALA A 61 5.76 -3.21 -18.44
#